data_AF-A0A7C1CG59-F1
#
_entry.id   AF-A0A7C1CG59-F1
#
_cell.length_a   1.000
_cell.length_b   1.000
_cell.length_c   1.000
_cell.angle_alpha   90.00
_cell.angle_beta   90.00
_cell.angle_gamma   90.00
#
_symmetry.space_group_name_H-M   'P 1'
#
loop_
_entity.id
_entity.type
_entity.pdbx_description
1 polymer ?
#
loop_
_entity_poly.entity_id
_entity_poly.type
_entity_poly.pdbx_seq_one_letter_code
_entity_poly.pdbx_strand_id
1 'polypeptide(L)'
;MRGFAHQCRMISMNKATTGTDEQSRVDWFTVVKVPIAKIKVDEQVFSFLPMKRFTPQSNLYSEVKRFLLDIHRHRKNIETKFYEEARLYNYLTGEELPITTTLIIEEFGWLGWQMKSKKYPITFRITLHDKMWKKDKQVLLHGYFEVYSLKVVVRSFSDTSNSGRREEIIINNKKFLRYRGLFSNIYDPFIPESHI
;
A
#
# COMPACT_ATOMS: atom_id res chain seq x y z
N MET A 1 14.82 33.40 -13.08
CA MET A 1 14.19 32.18 -13.60
C MET A 1 15.24 31.07 -13.59
N ARG A 2 15.15 30.12 -12.65
CA ARG A 2 16.15 29.08 -12.45
C ARG A 2 15.64 27.77 -13.07
N GLY A 3 16.28 27.33 -14.14
CA GLY A 3 16.17 25.96 -14.64
C GLY A 3 17.13 25.07 -13.86
N PHE A 4 16.60 24.04 -13.19
CA PHE A 4 17.39 22.92 -12.70
C PHE A 4 17.08 21.71 -13.57
N ALA A 5 17.96 21.45 -14.53
CA ALA A 5 17.99 20.18 -15.23
C ALA A 5 18.62 19.14 -14.29
N HIS A 6 17.83 18.18 -13.82
CA HIS A 6 18.34 17.02 -13.10
C HIS A 6 19.07 16.09 -14.08
N GLN A 7 20.40 16.15 -14.10
CA GLN A 7 21.23 15.22 -14.87
C GLN A 7 21.32 13.88 -14.12
N CYS A 8 20.51 12.90 -14.53
CA CYS A 8 20.64 11.51 -14.09
C CYS A 8 21.90 10.89 -14.73
N ARG A 9 22.83 10.41 -13.90
CA ARG A 9 24.03 9.70 -14.36
C ARG A 9 23.68 8.22 -14.54
N MET A 10 23.50 7.77 -15.78
CA MET A 10 23.42 6.32 -16.08
C MET A 10 24.79 5.69 -15.91
N ILE A 11 24.86 4.56 -15.21
CA ILE A 11 26.07 3.73 -15.13
C ILE A 11 25.79 2.51 -15.99
N SER A 12 26.43 2.42 -17.17
CA SER A 12 26.43 1.19 -17.97
C SER A 12 27.66 0.37 -17.57
N MET A 13 27.45 -0.86 -17.14
CA MET A 13 28.53 -1.85 -17.02
C MET A 13 28.43 -2.77 -18.22
N ASN A 14 29.35 -2.64 -19.16
CA ASN A 14 29.44 -3.56 -20.30
C ASN A 14 30.11 -4.85 -19.85
N LYS A 15 29.34 -5.95 -19.80
CA LYS A 15 29.89 -7.32 -19.89
C LYS A 15 28.96 -8.13 -20.80
N ALA A 16 29.49 -8.55 -21.94
CA ALA A 16 28.77 -9.35 -22.92
C ALA A 16 28.78 -10.82 -22.51
N THR A 17 27.59 -11.38 -22.25
CA THR A 17 27.26 -12.82 -22.38
C THR A 17 25.75 -12.95 -22.22
N THR A 18 25.05 -13.36 -23.28
CA THR A 18 23.67 -13.92 -23.32
C THR A 18 22.66 -13.42 -22.27
N GLY A 19 21.65 -12.64 -22.69
CA GLY A 19 20.41 -12.45 -21.93
C GLY A 19 20.23 -11.08 -21.28
N THR A 20 18.99 -10.56 -21.35
CA THR A 20 18.44 -9.41 -20.60
C THR A 20 19.39 -8.22 -20.40
N ASP A 21 19.21 -7.13 -21.19
CA ASP A 21 19.93 -5.88 -20.95
C ASP A 21 19.57 -5.33 -19.56
N GLU A 22 20.51 -5.42 -18.62
CA GLU A 22 20.40 -4.82 -17.30
C GLU A 22 20.89 -3.37 -17.36
N GLN A 23 20.00 -2.44 -16.98
CA GLN A 23 20.35 -1.03 -16.76
C GLN A 23 20.12 -0.66 -15.32
N SER A 24 21.04 0.09 -14.71
CA SER A 24 20.88 0.58 -13.34
C SER A 24 20.93 2.10 -13.27
N ARG A 25 20.09 2.68 -12.42
CA ARG A 25 20.12 4.11 -12.08
C ARG A 25 19.84 4.32 -10.60
N VAL A 26 20.40 5.40 -10.05
CA VAL A 26 20.07 5.85 -8.70
C VAL A 26 18.92 6.84 -8.79
N ASP A 27 17.87 6.61 -8.01
CA ASP A 27 16.67 7.47 -8.00
C ASP A 27 16.10 7.58 -6.58
N TRP A 28 15.28 8.60 -6.35
CA TRP A 28 14.49 8.69 -5.13
C TRP A 28 13.32 7.71 -5.17
N PHE A 29 13.15 6.98 -4.08
CA PHE A 29 12.04 6.06 -3.89
C PHE A 29 11.33 6.40 -2.60
N THR A 30 10.01 6.62 -2.68
CA THR A 30 9.14 6.81 -1.53
C THR A 30 8.44 5.52 -1.19
N VAL A 31 8.73 5.00 -0.01
CA VAL A 31 8.04 3.86 0.59
C VAL A 31 6.86 4.37 1.40
N VAL A 32 5.74 3.66 1.28
CA VAL A 32 4.53 3.87 2.07
C VAL A 32 4.17 2.56 2.76
N LYS A 33 3.91 2.64 4.06
CA LYS A 33 3.34 1.57 4.89
C LYS A 33 1.94 1.98 5.31
N VAL A 34 0.95 1.20 4.92
CA VAL A 34 -0.47 1.48 5.13
C VAL A 34 -1.06 0.46 6.09
N PRO A 35 -1.67 0.90 7.20
CA PRO A 35 -2.39 0.00 8.07
C PRO A 35 -3.74 -0.34 7.45
N ILE A 36 -4.06 -1.62 7.39
CA ILE A 36 -5.36 -2.17 7.00
C ILE A 36 -5.97 -2.86 8.22
N ALA A 37 -7.04 -2.30 8.74
CA ALA A 37 -7.82 -2.94 9.79
C ALA A 37 -8.67 -4.05 9.17
N LYS A 38 -8.52 -5.29 9.64
CA LYS A 38 -9.38 -6.41 9.29
C LYS A 38 -10.19 -6.86 10.50
N ILE A 39 -11.47 -7.09 10.28
CA ILE A 39 -12.40 -7.62 11.27
C ILE A 39 -13.06 -8.86 10.67
N LYS A 40 -13.00 -9.99 11.35
CA LYS A 40 -13.74 -11.21 11.01
C LYS A 40 -14.82 -11.44 12.08
N VAL A 41 -16.07 -11.56 11.66
CA VAL A 41 -17.21 -11.94 12.50
C VAL A 41 -17.79 -13.21 11.91
N ASP A 42 -17.55 -14.34 12.57
CA ASP A 42 -17.83 -15.66 11.96
C ASP A 42 -17.24 -15.72 10.53
N GLU A 43 -18.01 -15.98 9.47
CA GLU A 43 -17.49 -15.98 8.09
C GLU A 43 -17.45 -14.60 7.39
N GLN A 44 -17.93 -13.54 8.03
CA GLN A 44 -17.94 -12.20 7.45
C GLN A 44 -16.61 -11.49 7.66
N VAL A 45 -15.98 -11.03 6.58
CA VAL A 45 -14.70 -10.30 6.64
C VAL A 45 -14.83 -8.86 6.17
N PHE A 46 -14.45 -7.94 7.05
CA PHE A 46 -14.36 -6.52 6.80
C PHE A 46 -12.91 -6.07 6.77
N SER A 47 -12.58 -5.16 5.85
CA SER A 47 -11.25 -4.59 5.66
C SER A 47 -11.38 -3.08 5.47
N PHE A 48 -10.59 -2.30 6.20
CA PHE A 48 -10.67 -0.85 6.22
C PHE A 48 -9.28 -0.26 6.03
N LEU A 49 -9.18 0.68 5.10
CA LEU A 49 -8.07 1.58 4.99
C LEU A 49 -8.37 2.87 5.76
N PRO A 50 -7.36 3.70 6.08
CA PRO A 50 -7.60 4.95 6.78
C PRO A 50 -8.56 5.91 6.06
N MET A 51 -8.71 5.77 4.73
CA MET A 51 -9.56 6.66 3.94
C MET A 51 -10.92 6.08 3.58
N LYS A 52 -11.12 4.75 3.67
CA LYS A 52 -12.38 4.09 3.27
C LYS A 52 -12.45 2.60 3.65
N ARG A 53 -13.64 2.03 3.54
CA ARG A 53 -13.85 0.58 3.43
C ARG A 53 -13.15 0.02 2.19
N PHE A 54 -12.33 -1.01 2.36
CA PHE A 54 -11.56 -1.65 1.30
C PHE A 54 -12.25 -2.93 0.82
N THR A 55 -12.47 -3.03 -0.49
CA THR A 55 -12.94 -4.27 -1.14
C THR A 55 -11.85 -4.82 -2.05
N PRO A 56 -11.78 -6.13 -2.29
CA PRO A 56 -10.78 -6.71 -3.19
C PRO A 56 -10.78 -6.12 -4.61
N GLN A 57 -11.92 -5.59 -5.09
CA GLN A 57 -12.00 -4.93 -6.40
C GLN A 57 -11.45 -3.50 -6.40
N SER A 58 -11.13 -2.92 -5.23
CA SER A 58 -10.66 -1.54 -5.14
C SER A 58 -9.14 -1.43 -5.38
N ASN A 59 -8.73 -0.41 -6.15
CA ASN A 59 -7.33 -0.18 -6.46
C ASN A 59 -6.64 0.52 -5.27
N LEU A 60 -6.18 -0.30 -4.31
CA LEU A 60 -5.45 0.08 -3.09
C LEU A 60 -4.43 1.19 -3.34
N TYR A 61 -3.59 1.01 -4.37
CA TYR A 61 -2.46 1.89 -4.62
C TYR A 61 -2.88 3.28 -5.06
N SER A 62 -3.91 3.37 -5.91
CA SER A 62 -4.46 4.65 -6.37
C SER A 62 -5.07 5.45 -5.21
N GLU A 63 -5.72 4.75 -4.29
CA GLU A 63 -6.38 5.34 -3.12
C GLU A 63 -5.37 5.84 -2.10
N VAL A 64 -4.34 5.03 -1.85
CA VAL A 64 -3.25 5.40 -0.96
C VAL A 64 -2.47 6.58 -1.52
N LYS A 65 -2.23 6.64 -2.83
CA LYS A 65 -1.57 7.80 -3.46
C LYS A 65 -2.36 9.10 -3.26
N ARG A 66 -3.68 9.05 -3.44
CA ARG A 66 -4.58 10.21 -3.20
C ARG A 66 -4.58 10.61 -1.73
N PHE A 67 -4.68 9.64 -0.83
CA PHE A 67 -4.68 9.88 0.61
C PHE A 67 -3.35 10.46 1.09
N LEU A 68 -2.22 9.96 0.58
CA LEU A 68 -0.88 10.45 0.92
C LEU A 68 -0.74 11.95 0.61
N LEU A 69 -1.30 12.41 -0.52
CA LEU A 69 -1.35 13.82 -0.89
C LEU A 69 -2.19 14.66 0.08
N ASP A 70 -3.33 14.14 0.54
CA ASP A 70 -4.20 14.83 1.51
C ASP A 70 -3.54 14.97 2.89
N ILE A 71 -3.05 13.85 3.44
CA ILE A 71 -2.47 13.84 4.79
C ILE A 71 -1.19 14.67 4.89
N HIS A 72 -0.41 14.76 3.80
CA HIS A 72 0.80 15.58 3.78
C HIS A 72 0.46 17.08 3.92
N ARG A 73 -0.66 17.51 3.35
CA ARG A 73 -1.08 18.92 3.37
C ARG A 73 -1.80 19.31 4.65
N HIS A 74 -2.59 18.40 5.24
CA HIS A 74 -3.63 18.84 6.17
C HIS A 74 -3.72 18.10 7.52
N ARG A 75 -3.03 16.96 7.75
CA ARG A 75 -3.34 16.11 8.91
C ARG A 75 -2.13 15.71 9.78
N LYS A 76 -2.32 15.73 11.11
CA LYS A 76 -1.35 15.25 12.11
C LYS A 76 -1.83 13.99 12.83
N ASN A 77 -3.11 13.90 13.19
CA ASN A 77 -3.77 12.71 13.73
C ASN A 77 -4.98 12.37 12.87
N ILE A 78 -5.18 11.08 12.57
CA ILE A 78 -6.25 10.64 11.66
C ILE A 78 -7.15 9.67 12.43
N GLU A 79 -8.31 10.15 12.85
CA GLU A 79 -9.38 9.29 13.36
C GLU A 79 -10.35 8.97 12.22
N THR A 80 -10.65 7.69 12.04
CA THR A 80 -11.50 7.18 10.98
C THR A 80 -12.69 6.47 11.62
N LYS A 81 -13.88 6.76 11.10
CA LYS A 81 -15.13 6.23 11.65
C LYS A 81 -15.82 5.42 10.57
N PHE A 82 -16.10 4.16 10.88
CA PHE A 82 -16.80 3.25 9.98
C PHE A 82 -18.00 2.65 10.69
N TYR A 83 -19.02 2.33 9.89
CA TYR A 83 -20.22 1.67 10.32
C TYR A 83 -20.54 0.56 9.33
N GLU A 84 -20.64 -0.68 9.80
CA GLU A 84 -20.96 -1.83 8.96
C GLU A 84 -22.06 -2.68 9.59
N GLU A 85 -22.93 -3.22 8.75
CA GLU A 85 -23.87 -4.27 9.18
C GLU A 85 -23.12 -5.60 9.29
N ALA A 86 -23.23 -6.26 10.44
CA ALA A 86 -22.64 -7.57 10.69
C ALA A 86 -23.59 -8.42 11.52
N ARG A 87 -23.62 -9.73 11.27
CA ARG A 87 -24.34 -10.69 12.11
C ARG A 87 -23.49 -10.90 13.36
N LEU A 88 -23.90 -10.32 14.48
CA LEU A 88 -23.16 -10.42 15.75
C LEU A 88 -23.59 -11.65 16.57
N TYR A 89 -24.74 -12.23 16.25
CA TYR A 89 -25.30 -13.37 16.99
C TYR A 89 -25.72 -14.50 16.05
N ASN A 90 -25.58 -15.74 16.52
CA ASN A 90 -26.26 -16.86 15.91
C ASN A 90 -27.76 -16.75 16.23
N TYR A 91 -28.57 -16.38 15.24
CA TYR A 91 -30.01 -16.18 15.43
C TYR A 91 -30.81 -17.42 15.85
N LEU A 92 -30.25 -18.63 15.73
CA LEU A 92 -30.90 -19.86 16.19
C LEU A 92 -30.61 -20.14 17.67
N THR A 93 -29.38 -19.92 18.12
CA THR A 93 -28.96 -20.22 19.50
C THR A 93 -28.97 -19.00 20.42
N GLY A 94 -29.00 -17.78 19.85
CA GLY A 94 -28.86 -16.52 20.58
C GLY A 94 -27.43 -16.22 21.03
N GLU A 95 -26.47 -17.09 20.73
CA GLU A 95 -25.08 -16.94 21.15
C GLU A 95 -24.33 -15.90 20.33
N GLU A 96 -23.43 -15.16 20.97
CA GLU A 96 -22.60 -14.16 20.30
C GLU A 96 -21.53 -14.83 19.43
N LEU A 97 -21.38 -14.33 18.21
CA LEU A 97 -20.39 -14.84 17.26
C LEU A 97 -19.00 -14.27 17.60
N PRO A 98 -17.94 -15.09 17.42
CA PRO A 98 -16.59 -14.64 17.71
C PRO A 98 -16.17 -13.51 16.76
N ILE A 99 -15.56 -12.47 17.33
CA ILE A 99 -15.00 -11.34 16.58
C ILE A 99 -13.50 -11.36 16.72
N THR A 100 -12.81 -11.52 15.58
CA THR A 100 -11.35 -11.42 15.51
C THR A 100 -10.97 -10.12 14.82
N THR A 101 -10.01 -9.41 15.40
CA THR A 101 -9.49 -8.16 14.84
C THR A 101 -8.01 -8.30 14.53
N THR A 102 -7.57 -7.74 13.41
CA THR A 102 -6.17 -7.80 12.99
C THR A 102 -5.81 -6.51 12.29
N LEU A 103 -4.60 -6.01 12.55
CA LEU A 103 -4.05 -4.88 11.81
C LEU A 103 -2.92 -5.39 10.92
N ILE A 104 -3.11 -5.29 9.61
CA ILE A 104 -2.13 -5.70 8.60
C ILE A 104 -1.42 -4.45 8.08
N ILE A 105 -0.12 -4.54 7.84
CA ILE A 105 0.64 -3.45 7.23
C ILE A 105 0.98 -3.83 5.80
N GLU A 106 0.40 -3.11 4.85
CA GLU A 106 0.76 -3.18 3.43
C GLU A 106 1.90 -2.21 3.15
N GLU A 107 2.92 -2.65 2.42
CA GLU A 107 4.10 -1.83 2.10
C GLU A 107 4.34 -1.85 0.58
N PHE A 108 4.53 -0.68 -0.02
CA PHE A 108 4.85 -0.50 -1.44
C PHE A 108 5.46 0.89 -1.64
N GLY A 109 5.87 1.24 -2.86
CA GLY A 109 6.46 2.57 -3.08
C GLY A 109 6.43 3.09 -4.50
N TRP A 110 6.85 4.34 -4.68
CA TRP A 110 6.91 5.03 -5.97
C TRP A 110 8.26 5.68 -6.20
N LEU A 111 8.71 5.70 -7.45
CA LEU A 111 9.88 6.47 -7.87
C LEU A 111 9.57 7.96 -8.04
N GLY A 112 10.61 8.79 -7.90
CA GLY A 112 10.60 10.21 -8.21
C GLY A 112 9.85 11.09 -7.20
N TRP A 113 9.14 10.49 -6.25
CA TRP A 113 8.55 11.23 -5.14
C TRP A 113 9.55 11.35 -4.00
N GLN A 114 9.71 12.57 -3.51
CA GLN A 114 10.49 12.86 -2.32
C GLN A 114 9.55 13.45 -1.26
N MET A 115 9.38 12.72 -0.18
CA MET A 115 8.55 13.09 0.96
C MET A 115 9.38 13.03 2.24
N LYS A 116 9.13 13.99 3.14
CA LYS A 116 9.74 13.97 4.47
C LYS A 116 9.25 12.72 5.20
N SER A 117 10.18 11.97 5.80
CA SER A 117 9.83 10.82 6.61
C SER A 117 8.91 11.23 7.75
N LYS A 118 7.78 10.52 7.88
CA LYS A 118 6.77 10.79 8.89
C LYS A 118 5.93 9.56 9.17
N LYS A 119 5.56 9.39 10.43
CA LYS A 119 4.54 8.44 10.89
C LYS A 119 3.29 9.23 11.28
N TYR A 120 2.15 8.84 10.74
CA TYR A 120 0.85 9.42 11.04
C TYR A 120 0.06 8.42 11.88
N PRO A 121 -0.26 8.74 13.15
CA PRO A 121 -1.10 7.89 13.97
C PRO A 121 -2.51 7.83 13.38
N ILE A 122 -3.02 6.60 13.22
CA ILE A 122 -4.36 6.30 12.74
C ILE A 122 -5.14 5.61 13.86
N THR A 123 -6.36 6.08 14.12
CA THR A 123 -7.33 5.41 14.97
C THR A 123 -8.52 4.97 14.13
N PHE A 124 -8.76 3.67 14.05
CA PHE A 124 -9.94 3.08 13.42
C PHE A 124 -11.01 2.87 14.47
N ARG A 125 -12.10 3.63 14.41
CA ARG A 125 -13.31 3.44 15.21
C ARG A 125 -14.38 2.82 14.33
N ILE A 126 -14.64 1.53 14.51
CA ILE A 126 -15.55 0.74 13.67
C ILE A 126 -16.73 0.32 14.53
N THR A 127 -17.94 0.68 14.11
CA THR A 127 -19.18 0.22 14.72
C THR A 127 -19.76 -0.90 13.86
N LEU A 128 -19.98 -2.06 14.45
CA LEU A 128 -20.66 -3.19 13.84
C LEU A 128 -22.09 -3.24 14.36
N HIS A 129 -23.08 -3.25 13.47
CA HIS A 129 -24.50 -3.27 13.82
C HIS A 129 -25.17 -4.58 13.44
N ASP A 130 -25.79 -5.23 14.42
CA ASP A 130 -26.67 -6.37 14.20
C ASP A 130 -28.08 -5.89 13.87
N LYS A 131 -28.48 -6.12 12.62
CA LYS A 131 -29.77 -5.65 12.11
C LYS A 131 -30.97 -6.34 12.76
N MET A 132 -30.84 -7.58 13.19
CA MET A 132 -31.94 -8.38 13.73
C MET A 132 -32.17 -8.08 15.21
N TRP A 133 -31.10 -7.99 15.99
CA TRP A 133 -31.16 -7.76 17.44
C TRP A 133 -31.01 -6.29 17.82
N LYS A 134 -30.75 -5.39 16.85
CA LYS A 134 -30.55 -3.95 17.05
C LYS A 134 -29.46 -3.63 18.07
N LYS A 135 -28.38 -4.40 18.05
CA LYS A 135 -27.23 -4.24 18.95
C LYS A 135 -26.01 -3.76 18.18
N ASP A 136 -25.23 -2.91 18.83
CA ASP A 136 -23.98 -2.39 18.31
C ASP A 136 -22.79 -2.96 19.07
N LYS A 137 -21.69 -3.17 18.36
CA LYS A 137 -20.38 -3.47 18.94
C LYS A 137 -19.32 -2.57 18.36
N GLN A 138 -18.56 -1.92 19.22
CA GLN A 138 -17.47 -1.04 18.82
C GLN A 138 -16.15 -1.79 18.82
N VAL A 139 -15.38 -1.59 17.75
CA VAL A 139 -14.02 -2.06 17.59
C VAL A 139 -13.12 -0.85 17.42
N LEU A 140 -12.06 -0.79 18.24
CA LEU A 140 -11.06 0.26 18.20
C LEU A 140 -9.70 -0.35 17.87
N LEU A 141 -9.08 0.09 16.79
CA LEU A 141 -7.73 -0.32 16.39
C LEU A 141 -6.85 0.91 16.20
N HIS A 142 -5.59 0.80 16.61
CA HIS A 142 -4.60 1.85 16.49
C HIS A 142 -3.46 1.38 15.61
N GLY A 143 -3.03 2.23 14.68
CA GLY A 143 -1.96 1.92 13.75
C GLY A 143 -1.19 3.15 13.32
N TYR A 144 -0.22 2.95 12.43
CA TYR A 144 0.53 4.04 11.84
C TYR A 144 0.50 3.91 10.33
N PHE A 145 0.21 5.02 9.67
CA PHE A 145 0.52 5.21 8.27
C PHE A 145 1.92 5.83 8.20
N GLU A 146 2.87 5.16 7.56
CA GLU A 146 4.26 5.61 7.51
C GLU A 146 4.66 5.93 6.09
N VAL A 147 5.40 7.02 5.92
CA VAL A 147 6.01 7.40 4.65
C VAL A 147 7.46 7.76 4.90
N TYR A 148 8.35 7.33 4.01
CA TYR A 148 9.74 7.77 3.99
C TYR A 148 10.32 7.66 2.59
N SER A 149 11.29 8.51 2.28
CA SER A 149 12.00 8.48 1.01
C SER A 149 13.47 8.21 1.21
N LEU A 150 14.06 7.45 0.29
CA LEU A 150 15.48 7.12 0.27
C LEU A 150 15.97 7.06 -1.17
N LYS A 151 17.28 7.23 -1.37
CA LYS A 151 17.91 6.93 -2.65
C LYS A 151 18.14 5.44 -2.76
N VAL A 152 17.73 4.85 -3.88
CA VAL A 152 17.89 3.43 -4.16
C VAL A 152 18.48 3.22 -5.55
N VAL A 153 19.09 2.06 -5.74
CA VAL A 153 19.44 1.58 -7.09
C VAL A 153 18.22 0.90 -7.67
N VAL A 154 17.73 1.44 -8.78
CA VAL A 154 16.69 0.83 -9.61
C VAL A 154 17.40 0.04 -10.70
N ARG A 155 17.19 -1.27 -10.73
CA ARG A 155 17.65 -2.12 -11.84
C ARG A 155 16.49 -2.39 -12.78
N SER A 156 16.73 -2.25 -14.07
CA SER A 156 15.76 -2.45 -15.14
C SER A 156 16.24 -3.59 -16.02
N PHE A 157 15.36 -4.54 -16.30
CA PHE A 157 15.60 -5.66 -17.19
C PHE A 157 14.64 -5.56 -18.37
N SER A 158 15.18 -5.57 -19.59
CA SER A 158 14.37 -5.73 -20.80
C SER A 158 13.92 -7.18 -20.93
N ASP A 159 12.60 -7.41 -20.96
CA ASP A 159 12.09 -8.75 -21.24
C ASP A 159 12.02 -8.92 -22.77
N THR A 160 12.91 -9.74 -23.31
CA THR A 160 13.05 -9.96 -24.77
C THR A 160 11.84 -10.64 -25.39
N SER A 161 10.94 -11.20 -24.57
CA SER A 161 9.79 -11.99 -25.03
C SER A 161 8.49 -11.20 -25.19
N ASN A 162 8.27 -10.13 -24.43
CA ASN A 162 6.93 -9.53 -24.29
C ASN A 162 6.87 -7.98 -24.33
N SER A 163 7.90 -7.30 -24.86
CA SER A 163 8.01 -5.82 -24.90
C SER A 163 7.92 -5.12 -23.54
N GLY A 164 7.89 -5.89 -22.45
CA GLY A 164 7.80 -5.41 -21.09
C GLY A 164 9.18 -5.08 -20.50
N ARG A 165 9.20 -4.22 -19.49
CA ARG A 165 10.39 -3.97 -18.67
C ARG A 165 10.08 -4.30 -17.22
N ARG A 166 10.88 -5.17 -16.61
CA ARG A 166 10.83 -5.39 -15.17
C ARG A 166 11.79 -4.44 -14.49
N GLU A 167 11.33 -3.71 -13.50
CA GLU A 167 12.18 -2.94 -12.61
C GLU A 167 12.18 -3.56 -11.22
N GLU A 168 13.35 -3.63 -10.60
CA GLU A 168 13.52 -4.07 -9.22
C GLU A 168 14.22 -3.02 -8.37
N ILE A 169 13.84 -2.98 -7.10
CA ILE A 169 14.46 -2.21 -6.03
C ILE A 169 14.61 -3.15 -4.84
N ILE A 170 15.78 -3.17 -4.20
CA ILE A 170 16.03 -3.97 -3.01
C ILE A 170 16.33 -3.03 -1.84
N ILE A 171 15.56 -3.13 -0.76
CA ILE A 171 15.70 -2.34 0.46
C ILE A 171 15.70 -3.31 1.64
N ASN A 172 16.78 -3.34 2.43
CA ASN A 172 16.90 -4.23 3.60
C ASN A 172 16.53 -5.70 3.27
N ASN A 173 17.08 -6.23 2.18
CA ASN A 173 16.79 -7.58 1.63
C ASN A 173 15.33 -7.82 1.18
N LYS A 174 14.47 -6.82 1.23
CA LYS A 174 13.12 -6.87 0.66
C LYS A 174 13.16 -6.40 -0.79
N LYS A 175 12.70 -7.24 -1.71
CA LYS A 175 12.60 -6.92 -3.14
C LYS A 175 11.23 -6.34 -3.45
N PHE A 176 11.25 -5.20 -4.14
CA PHE A 176 10.09 -4.52 -4.68
C PHE A 176 10.17 -4.53 -6.20
N LEU A 177 9.08 -4.94 -6.85
CA LEU A 177 9.01 -5.15 -8.28
C LEU A 177 7.96 -4.25 -8.91
N ARG A 178 8.26 -3.81 -10.13
CA ARG A 178 7.30 -3.20 -11.04
C ARG A 178 7.47 -3.78 -12.43
N TYR A 179 6.38 -4.29 -13.00
CA TYR A 179 6.35 -4.70 -14.39
C TYR A 179 5.75 -3.57 -15.22
N ARG A 180 6.46 -3.15 -16.26
CA ARG A 180 5.99 -2.21 -17.28
C ARG A 180 5.61 -3.02 -18.52
N GLY A 181 4.47 -2.72 -19.12
CA GLY A 181 3.89 -3.40 -20.28
C GLY A 181 2.66 -2.63 -20.77
N LEU A 182 1.87 -3.23 -21.66
CA LEU A 182 0.71 -2.57 -22.32
C LEU A 182 -0.30 -1.93 -21.36
N PHE A 183 -0.48 -2.50 -20.16
CA PHE A 183 -1.48 -2.05 -19.17
C PHE A 183 -0.88 -1.42 -17.91
N SER A 184 0.42 -1.09 -17.94
CA SER A 184 1.12 -0.49 -16.79
C SER A 184 1.99 0.67 -17.24
N ASN A 185 2.20 1.64 -16.35
CA ASN A 185 2.89 2.88 -16.66
C ASN A 185 3.98 3.21 -15.63
N ILE A 186 4.75 4.26 -15.94
CA ILE A 186 5.89 4.71 -15.12
C ILE A 186 5.50 5.25 -13.74
N TYR A 187 4.22 5.46 -13.47
CA TYR A 187 3.67 5.95 -12.21
C TYR A 187 3.05 4.85 -11.35
N ASP A 188 3.03 3.61 -11.84
CA ASP A 188 2.59 2.46 -11.06
C ASP A 188 3.56 2.21 -9.90
N PRO A 189 3.04 1.73 -8.76
CA PRO A 189 3.85 1.44 -7.60
C PRO A 189 4.78 0.25 -7.87
N PHE A 190 5.86 0.20 -7.10
CA PHE A 190 6.61 -1.02 -6.86
C PHE A 190 5.98 -1.76 -5.68
N ILE A 191 5.69 -3.04 -5.88
CA ILE A 191 5.00 -3.91 -4.93
C ILE A 191 6.02 -4.95 -4.42
N PRO A 192 5.98 -5.38 -3.14
CA PRO A 192 6.82 -6.47 -2.66
C PRO A 192 6.67 -7.72 -3.51
N GLU A 193 7.78 -8.41 -3.79
CA GLU A 193 7.78 -9.67 -4.54
C GLU A 193 6.87 -10.74 -3.88
N SER A 194 6.73 -10.71 -2.56
CA SER A 194 5.83 -11.62 -1.84
C SER A 194 4.34 -11.46 -2.17
N HIS A 195 3.94 -10.42 -2.89
CA HIS A 195 2.55 -10.14 -3.26
C HIS A 195 2.28 -10.38 -4.76
N ILE A 196 3.28 -10.84 -5.51
CA ILE A 196 3.23 -11.11 -6.97
C ILE A 196 3.35 -12.62 -7.17
#